data_AF-A0A8J2WD94-F1
#
_entry.id   AF-A0A8J2WD94-F1
#
_cell.length_a   1.000
_cell.length_b   1.000
_cell.length_c   1.000
_cell.angle_alpha   90.00
_cell.angle_beta   90.00
_cell.angle_gamma   90.00
#
_symmetry.space_group_name_H-M   'P 1'
#
loop_
_entity.id
_entity.type
_entity.pdbx_description
1 polymer ?
#
loop_
_entity_poly.entity_id
_entity_poly.type
_entity_poly.pdbx_seq_one_letter_code
_entity_poly.pdbx_strand_id
1 'polypeptide(L)'
;MDSRLSYLYDVISQAINENSVSELNSTLNLLTQWMKSYKTKVGIKFLGQCDPKYLLAIQELFSHEIPLPEVIDNIIQDLDYTWWLPLLAEIIKMSRKSISRQGKIVALEFIGASLIMFESGALPLTGLRCWKKAMTLRYSPADGELPIPKIPLRGLLGLSGEVFGSAIEVMSMEEIKEWEHHFMMLHVRFPTLPQTLQIQALLIQHRICSEENPRQTSPSCLYLKSLLTHGNRLFDSGRYDHAINTYLLVLEQMTGFDPKMTHPKAIEDYNLTLGKLSSCFNTLLREPLTSPKREKLTPANIVMAIKFCTTIAKFFPKPKKNYSISWNHSSFVGHIYDFLIILVDVYPQMNSQDKKQLEEHISIYINSNEKDKSTLLHAAIRSYQFNLESINLFLRLGADPNATDMYGKTALHILASKWNWYDTKNELYVQVFQTLVDAGGHLYMATPEGKTVVSILKERRENSSHYSYCHPYLESILTAVPPLTCLCVRVIRQHGIPFNEDYQLPSTLQTLMVSLHSARGLPSPAASPCSKLTASRE
;
A
#
# COMPACT_ATOMS: atom_id res chain seq x y z
N MET A 1 12.83 -34.53 -18.26
CA MET A 1 13.21 -33.10 -18.21
C MET A 1 13.21 -32.54 -19.63
N ASP A 2 13.75 -33.27 -20.61
CA ASP A 2 13.69 -32.94 -22.04
C ASP A 2 12.28 -32.82 -22.66
N SER A 3 11.33 -33.69 -22.31
CA SER A 3 10.00 -33.69 -22.97
C SER A 3 9.14 -32.46 -22.64
N ARG A 4 9.23 -31.92 -21.42
CA ARG A 4 8.54 -30.67 -21.04
C ARG A 4 9.24 -29.42 -21.58
N LEU A 5 10.54 -29.52 -21.90
CA LEU A 5 11.34 -28.44 -22.46
C LEU A 5 11.20 -28.35 -23.98
N SER A 6 11.03 -29.47 -24.68
CA SER A 6 10.64 -29.51 -26.10
C SER A 6 9.26 -28.89 -26.30
N TYR A 7 8.29 -29.25 -25.45
CA TYR A 7 6.95 -28.66 -25.45
C TYR A 7 6.97 -27.13 -25.26
N LEU A 8 7.87 -26.63 -24.39
CA LEU A 8 8.07 -25.18 -24.19
C LEU A 8 8.53 -24.49 -25.48
N TYR A 9 9.50 -25.07 -26.18
CA TYR A 9 10.07 -24.54 -27.42
C TYR A 9 9.05 -24.58 -28.57
N ASP A 10 8.28 -25.66 -28.66
CA ASP A 10 7.24 -25.82 -29.68
C ASP A 10 6.08 -24.85 -29.45
N VAL A 11 5.64 -24.66 -28.18
CA VAL A 11 4.62 -23.68 -27.82
C VAL A 11 5.07 -22.25 -28.09
N ILE A 12 6.32 -21.90 -27.77
CA ILE A 12 6.89 -20.57 -28.06
C ILE A 12 7.00 -20.35 -29.58
N SER A 13 7.48 -21.34 -30.33
CA SER A 13 7.63 -21.24 -31.80
C SER A 13 6.29 -21.17 -32.53
N GLN A 14 5.27 -21.86 -32.03
CA GLN A 14 3.92 -21.85 -32.61
C GLN A 14 3.19 -20.53 -32.30
N ALA A 15 3.39 -20.01 -31.09
CA ALA A 15 2.86 -18.74 -30.65
C ALA A 15 3.42 -17.52 -31.41
N ILE A 16 4.67 -17.60 -31.86
CA ILE A 16 5.35 -16.55 -32.64
C ILE A 16 4.72 -16.37 -34.04
N ASN A 17 4.07 -17.39 -34.61
CA ASN A 17 3.48 -17.29 -35.94
C ASN A 17 2.10 -16.60 -35.98
N GLU A 18 1.43 -16.41 -34.84
CA GLU A 18 0.03 -15.95 -34.79
C GLU A 18 -0.17 -14.52 -34.22
N ASN A 19 0.90 -13.89 -33.71
CA ASN A 19 0.96 -12.46 -33.37
C ASN A 19 -0.11 -11.98 -32.36
N SER A 20 -0.38 -12.76 -31.30
CA SER A 20 -1.40 -12.44 -30.28
C SER A 20 -0.81 -12.00 -28.92
N VAL A 21 -1.42 -11.00 -28.27
CA VAL A 21 -1.02 -10.50 -26.93
C VAL A 21 -1.10 -11.59 -25.84
N SER A 22 -1.91 -12.64 -26.01
CA SER A 22 -1.97 -13.77 -25.07
C SER A 22 -0.70 -14.62 -25.05
N GLU A 23 0.10 -14.57 -26.12
CA GLU A 23 1.27 -15.43 -26.31
C GLU A 23 2.56 -14.85 -25.72
N LEU A 24 2.67 -13.51 -25.64
CA LEU A 24 3.69 -12.83 -24.82
C LEU A 24 3.59 -13.22 -23.35
N ASN A 25 2.36 -13.27 -22.83
CA ASN A 25 2.09 -13.72 -21.46
C ASN A 25 2.43 -15.20 -21.27
N SER A 26 2.19 -16.05 -22.29
CA SER A 26 2.64 -17.46 -22.27
C SER A 26 4.17 -17.56 -22.19
N THR A 27 4.89 -16.82 -23.04
CA THR A 27 6.36 -16.84 -23.10
C THR A 27 7.01 -16.35 -21.80
N LEU A 28 6.48 -15.26 -21.22
CA LEU A 28 6.90 -14.76 -19.90
C LEU A 28 6.62 -15.78 -18.80
N ASN A 29 5.45 -16.43 -18.81
CA ASN A 29 5.11 -17.48 -17.85
C ASN A 29 6.05 -18.69 -17.93
N LEU A 30 6.46 -19.10 -19.14
CA LEU A 30 7.38 -20.21 -19.35
C LEU A 30 8.81 -19.88 -18.88
N LEU A 31 9.28 -18.66 -19.16
CA LEU A 31 10.54 -18.12 -18.63
C LEU A 31 10.53 -18.08 -17.09
N THR A 32 9.44 -17.56 -16.51
CA THR A 32 9.18 -17.54 -15.07
C THR A 32 9.22 -18.95 -14.46
N GLN A 33 8.52 -19.93 -15.05
CA GLN A 33 8.49 -21.31 -14.57
C GLN A 33 9.88 -21.94 -14.60
N TRP A 34 10.67 -21.67 -15.64
CA TRP A 34 12.05 -22.12 -15.71
C TRP A 34 12.91 -21.52 -14.59
N MET A 35 12.83 -20.20 -14.37
CA MET A 35 13.56 -19.53 -13.30
C MET A 35 13.18 -20.10 -11.91
N LYS A 36 11.89 -20.39 -11.68
CA LYS A 36 11.42 -21.09 -10.46
C LYS A 36 12.04 -22.47 -10.31
N SER A 37 12.10 -23.27 -11.39
CA SER A 37 12.73 -24.59 -11.37
C SER A 37 14.26 -24.53 -11.19
N TYR A 38 14.92 -23.49 -11.70
CA TYR A 38 16.37 -23.33 -11.58
C TYR A 38 16.79 -23.00 -10.14
N LYS A 39 16.04 -22.14 -9.45
CA LYS A 39 16.21 -21.81 -8.02
C LYS A 39 16.25 -23.06 -7.13
N THR A 40 15.45 -24.08 -7.44
CA THR A 40 15.38 -25.32 -6.64
C THR A 40 16.54 -26.29 -6.86
N LYS A 41 17.34 -26.13 -7.93
CA LYS A 41 18.33 -27.14 -8.34
C LYS A 41 19.80 -26.76 -8.10
N VAL A 42 20.15 -25.47 -8.05
CA VAL A 42 21.55 -25.05 -7.96
C VAL A 42 21.69 -23.80 -7.08
N GLY A 43 22.40 -23.93 -5.96
CA GLY A 43 22.88 -22.77 -5.21
C GLY A 43 24.01 -22.07 -5.97
N ILE A 44 23.76 -20.84 -6.44
CA ILE A 44 24.65 -19.74 -6.92
C ILE A 44 26.14 -20.07 -7.24
N LYS A 45 26.43 -21.20 -7.86
CA LYS A 45 27.72 -21.51 -8.47
C LYS A 45 27.39 -22.08 -9.85
N PHE A 46 27.98 -21.48 -10.89
CA PHE A 46 27.78 -21.73 -12.33
C PHE A 46 26.83 -20.77 -13.06
N LEU A 47 27.34 -19.57 -13.34
CA LEU A 47 26.82 -18.64 -14.37
C LEU A 47 27.28 -18.99 -15.81
N GLY A 48 28.11 -20.03 -15.98
CA GLY A 48 28.76 -20.35 -17.26
C GLY A 48 28.03 -21.35 -18.17
N GLN A 49 26.83 -21.82 -17.82
CA GLN A 49 26.09 -22.83 -18.59
C GLN A 49 24.63 -22.39 -18.82
N CYS A 50 24.44 -21.20 -19.37
CA CYS A 50 23.14 -20.87 -19.96
C CYS A 50 22.95 -21.68 -21.24
N ASP A 51 21.96 -22.57 -21.25
CA ASP A 51 21.60 -23.35 -22.44
C ASP A 51 21.24 -22.39 -23.60
N PRO A 52 21.81 -22.57 -24.80
CA PRO A 52 21.59 -21.71 -25.98
C PRO A 52 20.12 -21.43 -26.31
N LYS A 53 19.20 -22.31 -25.92
CA LYS A 53 17.76 -22.12 -26.15
C LYS A 53 17.12 -21.00 -25.32
N TYR A 54 17.67 -20.68 -24.14
CA TYR A 54 17.18 -19.55 -23.33
C TYR A 54 17.71 -18.21 -23.82
N LEU A 55 18.90 -18.23 -24.42
CA LEU A 55 19.43 -17.09 -25.20
C LEU A 55 18.47 -16.76 -26.34
N LEU A 56 17.91 -17.76 -27.03
CA LEU A 56 16.93 -17.54 -28.11
C LEU A 56 15.62 -16.93 -27.59
N ALA A 57 15.04 -17.44 -26.49
CA ALA A 57 13.80 -16.89 -25.93
C ALA A 57 13.94 -15.43 -25.46
N ILE A 58 15.08 -15.08 -24.86
CA ILE A 58 15.38 -13.70 -24.46
C ILE A 58 15.71 -12.83 -25.69
N GLN A 59 16.39 -13.38 -26.70
CA GLN A 59 16.63 -12.70 -27.97
C GLN A 59 15.30 -12.33 -28.67
N GLU A 60 14.32 -13.22 -28.64
CA GLU A 60 13.02 -12.98 -29.27
C GLU A 60 12.15 -11.98 -28.50
N LEU A 61 12.15 -12.01 -27.16
CA LEU A 61 11.50 -10.99 -26.32
C LEU A 61 11.98 -9.56 -26.63
N PHE A 62 13.24 -9.41 -27.00
CA PHE A 62 13.83 -8.11 -27.36
C PHE A 62 13.69 -7.73 -28.83
N SER A 63 13.20 -8.64 -29.69
CA SER A 63 12.98 -8.37 -31.11
C SER A 63 11.70 -7.55 -31.38
N HIS A 64 10.78 -7.48 -30.41
CA HIS A 64 9.45 -6.86 -30.56
C HIS A 64 9.33 -5.41 -30.06
N GLU A 65 10.44 -4.66 -29.95
CA GLU A 65 10.44 -3.24 -29.51
C GLU A 65 9.73 -2.95 -28.16
N ILE A 66 9.55 -3.95 -27.30
CA ILE A 66 8.96 -3.75 -25.97
C ILE A 66 9.99 -3.03 -25.08
N PRO A 67 9.61 -1.95 -24.37
CA PRO A 67 10.50 -1.28 -23.42
C PRO A 67 11.04 -2.27 -22.39
N LEU A 68 12.35 -2.32 -22.27
CA LEU A 68 13.02 -3.29 -21.40
C LEU A 68 12.61 -3.18 -19.92
N PRO A 69 12.39 -2.00 -19.32
CA PRO A 69 11.88 -1.90 -17.96
C PRO A 69 10.57 -2.68 -17.78
N GLU A 70 9.68 -2.66 -18.78
CA GLU A 70 8.41 -3.37 -18.77
C GLU A 70 8.60 -4.90 -18.82
N VAL A 71 9.52 -5.39 -19.67
CA VAL A 71 9.88 -6.81 -19.72
C VAL A 71 10.47 -7.27 -18.38
N ILE A 72 11.38 -6.48 -17.81
CA ILE A 72 11.99 -6.75 -16.51
C ILE A 72 10.93 -6.74 -15.41
N ASP A 73 10.02 -5.77 -15.40
CA ASP A 73 8.97 -5.66 -14.40
C ASP A 73 7.98 -6.82 -14.47
N ASN A 74 7.59 -7.28 -15.67
CA ASN A 74 6.78 -8.49 -15.82
C ASN A 74 7.49 -9.74 -15.26
N ILE A 75 8.79 -9.86 -15.45
CA ILE A 75 9.59 -10.96 -14.89
C ILE A 75 9.70 -10.86 -13.35
N ILE A 76 9.86 -9.65 -12.80
CA ILE A 76 9.91 -9.41 -11.34
C ILE A 76 8.58 -9.79 -10.69
N GLN A 77 7.46 -9.44 -11.32
CA GLN A 77 6.12 -9.66 -10.77
C GLN A 77 5.89 -11.14 -10.39
N ASP A 78 6.49 -12.06 -11.15
CA ASP A 78 6.37 -13.50 -10.88
C ASP A 78 7.46 -14.10 -9.98
N LEU A 79 8.56 -13.39 -9.77
CA LEU A 79 9.75 -13.88 -9.09
C LEU A 79 10.10 -12.95 -7.93
N ASP A 80 9.72 -13.35 -6.72
CA ASP A 80 9.93 -12.66 -5.44
C ASP A 80 11.40 -12.24 -5.11
N TYR A 81 12.37 -12.54 -5.98
CA TYR A 81 13.79 -12.39 -5.71
C TYR A 81 14.58 -11.92 -6.94
N THR A 82 15.60 -11.11 -6.71
CA THR A 82 16.45 -10.48 -7.73
C THR A 82 17.68 -11.30 -8.13
N TRP A 83 17.74 -12.58 -7.77
CA TRP A 83 18.88 -13.47 -8.05
C TRP A 83 19.14 -13.70 -9.55
N TRP A 84 18.15 -13.45 -10.41
CA TRP A 84 18.26 -13.61 -11.86
C TRP A 84 18.80 -12.37 -12.57
N LEU A 85 18.84 -11.20 -11.92
CA LEU A 85 19.36 -9.96 -12.53
C LEU A 85 20.81 -10.09 -13.04
N PRO A 86 21.76 -10.72 -12.30
CA PRO A 86 23.11 -10.94 -12.81
C PRO A 86 23.13 -11.83 -14.06
N LEU A 87 22.26 -12.84 -14.11
CA LEU A 87 22.15 -13.74 -15.25
C LEU A 87 21.65 -12.98 -16.49
N LEU A 88 20.60 -12.18 -16.32
CA LEU A 88 20.06 -11.35 -17.39
C LEU A 88 21.11 -10.36 -17.91
N ALA A 89 21.90 -9.75 -17.01
CA ALA A 89 22.98 -8.85 -17.39
C ALA A 89 24.02 -9.54 -18.28
N GLU A 90 24.45 -10.77 -17.96
CA GLU A 90 25.39 -11.53 -18.80
C GLU A 90 24.78 -11.89 -20.16
N ILE A 91 23.51 -12.29 -20.20
CA ILE A 91 22.83 -12.61 -21.46
C ILE A 91 22.77 -11.40 -22.39
N ILE A 92 22.43 -10.22 -21.86
CA ILE A 92 22.40 -8.97 -22.63
C ILE A 92 23.79 -8.63 -23.17
N LYS A 93 24.86 -8.78 -22.36
CA LYS A 93 26.25 -8.55 -22.79
C LYS A 93 26.65 -9.46 -23.96
N MET A 94 26.15 -10.69 -23.99
CA MET A 94 26.47 -11.70 -25.02
C MET A 94 25.61 -11.59 -26.27
N SER A 95 24.43 -10.97 -26.19
CA SER A 95 23.52 -10.79 -27.33
C SER A 95 24.19 -9.96 -28.45
N ARG A 96 24.23 -10.47 -29.69
CA ARG A 96 24.88 -9.78 -30.83
C ARG A 96 23.89 -9.10 -31.78
N LYS A 97 22.78 -9.76 -32.14
CA LYS A 97 21.88 -9.31 -33.22
C LYS A 97 20.46 -8.91 -32.81
N SER A 98 20.02 -9.24 -31.60
CA SER A 98 18.60 -9.15 -31.20
C SER A 98 18.21 -7.87 -30.47
N ILE A 99 19.18 -7.14 -29.90
CA ILE A 99 18.93 -5.92 -29.12
C ILE A 99 19.68 -4.78 -29.80
N SER A 100 19.00 -3.66 -30.04
CA SER A 100 19.65 -2.45 -30.56
C SER A 100 20.76 -1.99 -29.62
N ARG A 101 21.76 -1.28 -30.15
CA ARG A 101 22.87 -0.75 -29.34
C ARG A 101 22.35 0.14 -28.20
N GLN A 102 21.37 1.00 -28.50
CA GLN A 102 20.72 1.84 -27.49
C GLN A 102 19.97 1.01 -26.45
N GLY A 103 19.22 -0.01 -26.87
CA GLY A 103 18.51 -0.90 -25.96
C GLY A 103 19.46 -1.62 -24.99
N LYS A 104 20.63 -2.11 -25.48
CA LYS A 104 21.66 -2.70 -24.60
C LYS A 104 22.23 -1.72 -23.59
N ILE A 105 22.42 -0.46 -24.01
CA ILE A 105 22.94 0.59 -23.13
C ILE A 105 21.95 0.83 -21.98
N VAL A 106 20.68 1.09 -22.30
CA VAL A 106 19.61 1.30 -21.31
C VAL A 106 19.50 0.08 -20.39
N ALA A 107 19.59 -1.12 -20.95
CA ALA A 107 19.54 -2.36 -20.19
C ALA A 107 20.61 -2.51 -19.13
N LEU A 108 21.85 -2.31 -19.54
CA LEU A 108 23.00 -2.47 -18.68
C LEU A 108 23.04 -1.35 -17.63
N GLU A 109 22.59 -0.15 -17.98
CA GLU A 109 22.42 0.97 -17.03
C GLU A 109 21.37 0.63 -15.96
N PHE A 110 20.17 0.20 -16.37
CA PHE A 110 19.06 -0.12 -15.48
C PHE A 110 19.32 -1.35 -14.59
N ILE A 111 19.76 -2.47 -15.18
CA ILE A 111 20.10 -3.68 -14.41
C ILE A 111 21.29 -3.40 -13.52
N GLY A 112 22.29 -2.66 -14.02
CA GLY A 112 23.47 -2.30 -13.23
C GLY A 112 23.12 -1.48 -12.00
N ALA A 113 22.22 -0.50 -12.15
CA ALA A 113 21.72 0.30 -11.03
C ALA A 113 20.95 -0.54 -10.01
N SER A 114 20.08 -1.42 -10.48
CA SER A 114 19.34 -2.34 -9.61
C SER A 114 20.28 -3.27 -8.82
N LEU A 115 21.30 -3.85 -9.48
CA LEU A 115 22.30 -4.71 -8.84
C LEU A 115 23.13 -3.97 -7.78
N ILE A 116 23.46 -2.70 -8.03
CA ILE A 116 24.14 -1.85 -7.05
C ILE A 116 23.29 -1.69 -5.79
N MET A 117 21.99 -1.54 -5.91
CA MET A 117 21.11 -1.35 -4.76
C MET A 117 20.94 -2.60 -3.88
N PHE A 118 21.27 -3.80 -4.39
CA PHE A 118 21.23 -5.05 -3.63
C PHE A 118 22.58 -5.34 -2.92
N GLU A 119 22.61 -5.23 -1.59
CA GLU A 119 23.82 -5.33 -0.74
C GLU A 119 24.45 -6.74 -0.62
N SER A 120 23.92 -7.76 -1.30
CA SER A 120 24.42 -9.12 -1.13
C SER A 120 25.72 -9.36 -1.91
N GLY A 121 26.87 -9.27 -1.23
CA GLY A 121 28.16 -9.75 -1.73
C GLY A 121 28.68 -8.99 -2.95
N ALA A 122 29.03 -9.69 -4.03
CA ALA A 122 29.67 -9.12 -5.23
C ALA A 122 28.69 -8.48 -6.24
N LEU A 123 27.42 -8.28 -5.87
CA LEU A 123 26.40 -7.74 -6.79
C LEU A 123 26.66 -6.28 -7.21
N PRO A 124 27.06 -5.35 -6.32
CA PRO A 124 27.37 -3.99 -6.74
C PRO A 124 28.54 -3.91 -7.72
N LEU A 125 29.54 -4.78 -7.55
CA LEU A 125 30.65 -4.93 -8.49
C LEU A 125 30.16 -5.38 -9.88
N THR A 126 29.21 -6.32 -9.90
CA THR A 126 28.56 -6.76 -11.15
C THR A 126 27.79 -5.60 -11.79
N GLY A 127 27.11 -4.77 -11.00
CA GLY A 127 26.41 -3.58 -11.48
C GLY A 127 27.35 -2.53 -12.09
N LEU A 128 28.47 -2.22 -11.42
CA LEU A 128 29.50 -1.32 -11.96
C LEU A 128 30.08 -1.84 -13.27
N ARG A 129 30.30 -3.16 -13.41
CA ARG A 129 30.73 -3.77 -14.68
C ARG A 129 29.70 -3.64 -15.79
N CYS A 130 28.41 -3.65 -15.46
CA CYS A 130 27.36 -3.35 -16.44
C CYS A 130 27.45 -1.90 -16.92
N TRP A 131 27.63 -0.95 -16.00
CA TRP A 131 27.83 0.46 -16.35
C TRP A 131 29.07 0.69 -17.20
N LYS A 132 30.21 0.04 -16.89
CA LYS A 132 31.41 0.08 -17.75
C LYS A 132 31.09 -0.40 -19.16
N LYS A 133 30.38 -1.52 -19.29
CA LYS A 133 30.02 -2.05 -20.61
C LYS A 133 29.08 -1.11 -21.37
N ALA A 134 28.10 -0.50 -20.69
CA ALA A 134 27.24 0.53 -21.28
C ALA A 134 28.06 1.73 -21.78
N MET A 135 29.04 2.18 -20.98
CA MET A 135 29.92 3.29 -21.33
C MET A 135 30.82 2.98 -22.53
N THR A 136 31.35 1.74 -22.63
CA THR A 136 32.04 1.26 -23.82
C THR A 136 31.13 1.26 -25.03
N LEU A 137 29.88 0.79 -24.89
CA LEU A 137 28.91 0.84 -25.99
C LEU A 137 28.57 2.28 -26.40
N ARG A 138 28.61 3.26 -25.50
CA ARG A 138 28.39 4.68 -25.83
C ARG A 138 29.55 5.28 -26.61
N TYR A 139 30.79 5.12 -26.12
CA TYR A 139 31.94 5.92 -26.58
C TYR A 139 33.03 5.15 -27.34
N SER A 140 32.96 3.81 -27.36
CA SER A 140 33.90 2.96 -28.11
C SER A 140 33.14 1.94 -28.95
N PRO A 141 32.32 2.38 -29.92
CA PRO A 141 31.54 1.47 -30.74
C PRO A 141 32.39 0.70 -31.75
N ALA A 142 31.78 -0.29 -32.40
CA ALA A 142 32.39 -0.98 -33.54
C ALA A 142 32.65 0.00 -34.70
N ASP A 143 33.63 -0.33 -35.55
CA ASP A 143 34.08 0.53 -36.64
C ASP A 143 32.91 1.05 -37.51
N GLY A 144 32.79 2.38 -37.60
CA GLY A 144 31.82 3.07 -38.45
C GLY A 144 30.58 3.64 -37.74
N GLU A 145 30.30 3.28 -36.48
CA GLU A 145 29.17 3.87 -35.75
C GLU A 145 29.56 5.12 -34.96
N LEU A 146 28.66 6.09 -34.87
CA LEU A 146 28.87 7.31 -34.09
C LEU A 146 28.75 7.05 -32.56
N PRO A 147 29.47 7.80 -31.72
CA PRO A 147 29.25 7.79 -30.27
C PRO A 147 27.83 8.21 -29.90
N ILE A 148 27.27 7.58 -28.85
CA ILE A 148 25.96 7.95 -28.31
C ILE A 148 26.19 8.70 -26.98
N PRO A 149 26.13 10.04 -26.98
CA PRO A 149 26.40 10.82 -25.77
C PRO A 149 25.39 10.49 -24.68
N LYS A 150 25.86 10.41 -23.43
CA LYS A 150 24.97 10.32 -22.28
C LYS A 150 24.38 11.71 -22.01
N ILE A 151 23.07 11.79 -21.85
CA ILE A 151 22.37 13.01 -21.46
C ILE A 151 21.93 12.80 -20.00
N PRO A 152 22.48 13.55 -19.03
CA PRO A 152 22.07 13.44 -17.64
C PRO A 152 20.80 14.25 -17.39
N LEU A 153 20.00 13.83 -16.41
CA LEU A 153 18.93 14.66 -15.84
C LEU A 153 19.50 16.00 -15.35
N ARG A 154 18.79 17.10 -15.66
CA ARG A 154 19.12 18.45 -15.16
C ARG A 154 17.87 19.11 -14.60
N GLY A 155 18.05 19.95 -13.58
CA GLY A 155 16.97 20.75 -13.01
C GLY A 155 15.90 19.94 -12.29
N LEU A 156 16.31 18.94 -11.51
CA LEU A 156 15.40 18.17 -10.64
C LEU A 156 14.77 19.12 -9.61
N LEU A 157 13.43 19.12 -9.54
CA LEU A 157 12.63 19.96 -8.65
C LEU A 157 11.71 19.09 -7.78
N GLY A 158 11.18 19.68 -6.71
CA GLY A 158 10.31 18.97 -5.78
C GLY A 158 11.02 17.82 -5.07
N LEU A 159 10.33 16.69 -4.87
CA LEU A 159 10.85 15.54 -4.14
C LEU A 159 12.11 14.93 -4.78
N SER A 160 12.17 14.90 -6.11
CA SER A 160 13.36 14.42 -6.83
C SER A 160 14.60 15.28 -6.51
N GLY A 161 14.44 16.60 -6.43
CA GLY A 161 15.51 17.53 -6.03
C GLY A 161 15.93 17.32 -4.57
N GLU A 162 14.98 17.07 -3.67
CA GLU A 162 15.26 16.79 -2.26
C GLU A 162 16.01 15.46 -2.04
N VAL A 163 15.71 14.43 -2.83
CA VAL A 163 16.33 13.09 -2.71
C VAL A 163 17.69 13.05 -3.37
N PHE A 164 17.81 13.59 -4.58
CA PHE A 164 19.03 13.50 -5.38
C PHE A 164 20.00 14.67 -5.17
N GLY A 165 19.49 15.81 -4.69
CA GLY A 165 20.28 17.03 -4.50
C GLY A 165 20.89 17.53 -5.81
N SER A 166 22.13 18.02 -5.72
CA SER A 166 22.90 18.51 -6.88
C SER A 166 23.69 17.40 -7.58
N ALA A 167 23.39 16.12 -7.31
CA ALA A 167 24.12 15.02 -7.91
C ALA A 167 23.88 14.96 -9.43
N ILE A 168 24.96 14.81 -10.18
CA ILE A 168 24.92 14.59 -11.62
C ILE A 168 25.30 13.14 -11.87
N GLU A 169 24.62 12.48 -12.80
CA GLU A 169 24.93 11.11 -13.18
C GLU A 169 26.39 10.96 -13.62
N VAL A 170 26.96 9.80 -13.34
CA VAL A 170 28.31 9.43 -13.81
C VAL A 170 28.43 9.58 -15.33
N MET A 171 29.44 10.35 -15.76
CA MET A 171 29.60 10.76 -17.17
C MET A 171 30.84 10.18 -17.85
N SER A 172 31.83 9.70 -17.09
CA SER A 172 33.09 9.18 -17.63
C SER A 172 33.34 7.70 -17.26
N MET A 173 34.19 7.04 -18.04
CA MET A 173 34.64 5.67 -17.75
C MET A 173 35.59 5.65 -16.55
N GLU A 174 36.35 6.72 -16.37
CA GLU A 174 37.36 6.92 -15.33
C GLU A 174 36.69 6.95 -13.96
N GLU A 175 35.61 7.72 -13.80
CA GLU A 175 34.78 7.71 -12.59
C GLU A 175 34.30 6.29 -12.24
N ILE A 176 33.76 5.53 -13.20
CA ILE A 176 33.27 4.17 -12.90
C ILE A 176 34.43 3.25 -12.44
N LYS A 177 35.63 3.38 -13.03
CA LYS A 177 36.80 2.59 -12.63
C LYS A 177 37.27 2.94 -11.22
N GLU A 178 37.23 4.22 -10.84
CA GLU A 178 37.59 4.66 -9.49
C GLU A 178 36.66 4.04 -8.44
N TRP A 179 35.36 4.01 -8.71
CA TRP A 179 34.39 3.39 -7.82
C TRP A 179 34.54 1.89 -7.73
N GLU A 180 34.82 1.21 -8.86
CA GLU A 180 35.12 -0.22 -8.88
C GLU A 180 36.34 -0.53 -8.00
N HIS A 181 37.43 0.25 -8.16
CA HIS A 181 38.63 0.10 -7.35
C HIS A 181 38.35 0.36 -5.86
N HIS A 182 37.66 1.46 -5.55
CA HIS A 182 37.32 1.83 -4.18
C HIS A 182 36.43 0.78 -3.50
N PHE A 183 35.43 0.25 -4.22
CA PHE A 183 34.56 -0.80 -3.72
C PHE A 183 35.33 -2.09 -3.46
N MET A 184 36.24 -2.50 -4.36
CA MET A 184 37.10 -3.67 -4.14
C MET A 184 38.00 -3.52 -2.91
N MET A 185 38.47 -2.31 -2.61
CA MET A 185 39.32 -2.05 -1.43
C MET A 185 38.53 -1.99 -0.12
N LEU A 186 37.33 -1.40 -0.12
CA LEU A 186 36.50 -1.21 1.08
C LEU A 186 35.69 -2.45 1.47
N HIS A 187 35.22 -3.25 0.51
CA HIS A 187 34.36 -4.41 0.79
C HIS A 187 35.05 -5.47 1.67
N VAL A 188 36.37 -5.45 1.76
CA VAL A 188 37.17 -6.30 2.66
C VAL A 188 37.07 -5.85 4.13
N ARG A 189 36.75 -4.57 4.41
CA ARG A 189 36.76 -3.98 5.76
C ARG A 189 35.39 -3.51 6.27
N PHE A 190 34.50 -3.03 5.42
CA PHE A 190 33.16 -2.56 5.80
C PHE A 190 32.13 -2.92 4.71
N PRO A 191 31.04 -3.66 5.03
CA PRO A 191 30.10 -4.15 4.03
C PRO A 191 29.07 -3.12 3.54
N THR A 192 29.10 -1.88 4.00
CA THR A 192 28.06 -0.87 3.69
C THR A 192 28.34 -0.14 2.37
N LEU A 193 27.34 -0.11 1.49
CA LEU A 193 27.41 0.56 0.19
C LEU A 193 27.46 2.09 0.35
N PRO A 194 28.43 2.81 -0.27
CA PRO A 194 28.52 4.27 -0.17
C PRO A 194 27.22 4.96 -0.62
N GLN A 195 26.74 5.95 0.14
CA GLN A 195 25.50 6.66 -0.19
C GLN A 195 25.56 7.32 -1.56
N THR A 196 26.73 7.86 -1.94
CA THR A 196 26.94 8.43 -3.26
C THR A 196 26.63 7.41 -4.37
N LEU A 197 26.98 6.13 -4.19
CA LEU A 197 26.77 5.08 -5.21
C LEU A 197 25.28 4.78 -5.37
N GLN A 198 24.58 4.80 -4.23
CA GLN A 198 23.15 4.60 -4.18
C GLN A 198 22.43 5.72 -4.93
N ILE A 199 22.80 6.98 -4.69
CA ILE A 199 22.22 8.13 -5.41
C ILE A 199 22.48 8.02 -6.92
N GLN A 200 23.68 7.62 -7.34
CA GLN A 200 23.99 7.39 -8.76
C GLN A 200 23.09 6.30 -9.38
N ALA A 201 22.90 5.19 -8.68
CA ALA A 201 22.02 4.12 -9.14
C ALA A 201 20.56 4.58 -9.27
N LEU A 202 20.06 5.29 -8.26
CA LEU A 202 18.69 5.80 -8.27
C LEU A 202 18.48 6.88 -9.34
N LEU A 203 19.45 7.76 -9.60
CA LEU A 203 19.39 8.75 -10.67
C LEU A 203 19.28 8.10 -12.05
N ILE A 204 20.08 7.07 -12.30
CA ILE A 204 20.05 6.31 -13.56
C ILE A 204 18.69 5.63 -13.74
N GLN A 205 18.15 4.99 -12.69
CA GLN A 205 16.82 4.38 -12.75
C GLN A 205 15.73 5.43 -12.96
N HIS A 206 15.81 6.56 -12.26
CA HIS A 206 14.85 7.66 -12.39
C HIS A 206 14.82 8.21 -13.82
N ARG A 207 16.00 8.44 -14.43
CA ARG A 207 16.12 8.88 -15.83
C ARG A 207 15.44 7.89 -16.77
N ILE A 208 15.81 6.61 -16.68
CA ILE A 208 15.30 5.58 -17.58
C ILE A 208 13.78 5.43 -17.44
N CYS A 209 13.26 5.42 -16.22
CA CYS A 209 11.81 5.33 -15.99
C CYS A 209 11.06 6.59 -16.45
N SER A 210 11.68 7.77 -16.42
CA SER A 210 11.05 9.03 -16.83
C SER A 210 11.12 9.28 -18.34
N GLU A 211 12.19 8.84 -19.01
CA GLU A 211 12.42 9.05 -20.45
C GLU A 211 11.66 8.05 -21.33
N GLU A 212 11.48 6.79 -20.88
CA GLU A 212 10.94 5.73 -21.76
C GLU A 212 9.41 5.67 -21.84
N ASN A 213 8.62 6.47 -21.10
CA ASN A 213 7.17 6.29 -21.19
C ASN A 213 6.24 7.46 -20.78
N PRO A 214 5.67 8.19 -21.77
CA PRO A 214 4.46 8.99 -21.57
C PRO A 214 3.18 8.16 -21.41
N ARG A 215 3.23 6.83 -21.62
CA ARG A 215 2.06 5.92 -21.67
C ARG A 215 2.03 4.83 -20.61
N GLN A 216 2.98 4.78 -19.67
CA GLN A 216 2.96 3.75 -18.63
C GLN A 216 1.76 3.92 -17.70
N THR A 217 1.00 2.84 -17.53
CA THR A 217 -0.11 2.72 -16.58
C THR A 217 0.34 2.23 -15.20
N SER A 218 1.58 1.72 -15.06
CA SER A 218 2.12 1.19 -13.81
C SER A 218 3.60 1.57 -13.61
N PRO A 219 4.01 1.95 -12.38
CA PRO A 219 5.39 2.26 -12.06
C PRO A 219 6.30 1.03 -12.03
N SER A 220 7.60 1.25 -12.25
CA SER A 220 8.58 0.16 -12.24
C SER A 220 8.81 -0.40 -10.84
N CYS A 221 8.52 -1.69 -10.66
CA CYS A 221 8.69 -2.42 -9.40
C CYS A 221 10.14 -2.37 -8.90
N LEU A 222 11.09 -2.49 -9.84
CA LEU A 222 12.51 -2.54 -9.50
C LEU A 222 13.04 -1.18 -9.01
N TYR A 223 12.53 -0.09 -9.60
CA TYR A 223 12.85 1.27 -9.18
C TYR A 223 12.22 1.59 -7.81
N LEU A 224 10.93 1.28 -7.61
CA LEU A 224 10.25 1.45 -6.32
C LEU A 224 10.98 0.71 -5.20
N LYS A 225 11.39 -0.54 -5.46
CA LYS A 225 12.16 -1.35 -4.50
C LYS A 225 13.52 -0.73 -4.18
N SER A 226 14.17 -0.13 -5.18
CA SER A 226 15.46 0.55 -5.01
C SER A 226 15.31 1.80 -4.14
N LEU A 227 14.30 2.64 -4.41
CA LEU A 227 13.97 3.79 -3.57
C LEU A 227 13.61 3.37 -2.14
N LEU A 228 12.77 2.34 -1.97
CA LEU A 228 12.42 1.82 -0.65
C LEU A 228 13.64 1.32 0.13
N THR A 229 14.55 0.63 -0.54
CA THR A 229 15.80 0.14 0.06
C THR A 229 16.65 1.33 0.54
N HIS A 230 16.76 2.38 -0.28
CA HIS A 230 17.47 3.60 0.10
C HIS A 230 16.82 4.32 1.30
N GLY A 231 15.49 4.50 1.26
CA GLY A 231 14.73 5.12 2.34
C GLY A 231 14.87 4.36 3.66
N ASN A 232 14.85 3.02 3.61
CA ASN A 232 15.06 2.19 4.79
C ASN A 232 16.47 2.37 5.40
N ARG A 233 17.51 2.45 4.57
CA ARG A 233 18.88 2.73 5.07
C ARG A 233 18.98 4.10 5.73
N LEU A 234 18.36 5.11 5.12
CA LEU A 234 18.31 6.46 5.70
C LEU A 234 17.59 6.45 7.04
N PHE A 235 16.46 5.74 7.12
CA PHE A 235 15.71 5.52 8.36
C PHE A 235 16.58 4.87 9.44
N ASP A 236 17.23 3.74 9.12
CA ASP A 236 18.07 3.00 10.07
C ASP A 236 19.29 3.82 10.53
N SER A 237 19.77 4.74 9.69
CA SER A 237 20.84 5.70 10.03
C SER A 237 20.37 6.94 10.82
N GLY A 238 19.06 7.07 11.09
CA GLY A 238 18.48 8.22 11.79
C GLY A 238 18.30 9.49 10.94
N ARG A 239 18.49 9.41 9.62
CA ARG A 239 18.30 10.53 8.67
C ARG A 239 16.84 10.61 8.19
N TYR A 240 15.94 10.86 9.14
CA TYR A 240 14.49 10.78 8.90
C TYR A 240 13.96 11.80 7.89
N ASP A 241 14.55 12.99 7.80
CA ASP A 241 14.18 14.02 6.81
C ASP A 241 14.37 13.54 5.36
N HIS A 242 15.54 12.97 5.07
CA HIS A 242 15.84 12.41 3.75
C HIS A 242 15.03 11.12 3.50
N ALA A 243 14.80 10.32 4.54
CA ALA A 243 13.96 9.12 4.45
C ALA A 243 12.51 9.48 4.09
N ILE A 244 11.93 10.51 4.72
CA ILE A 244 10.59 11.02 4.43
C ILE A 244 10.50 11.43 2.95
N ASN A 245 11.42 12.25 2.47
CA ASN A 245 11.42 12.68 1.06
C ASN A 245 11.56 11.50 0.09
N THR A 246 12.37 10.49 0.45
CA THR A 246 12.51 9.26 -0.34
C THR A 246 11.20 8.45 -0.38
N TYR A 247 10.53 8.28 0.77
CA TYR A 247 9.25 7.57 0.83
C TYR A 247 8.14 8.34 0.11
N LEU A 248 8.10 9.66 0.23
CA LEU A 248 7.16 10.49 -0.53
C LEU A 248 7.43 10.39 -2.04
N LEU A 249 8.69 10.31 -2.48
CA LEU A 249 9.04 10.07 -3.89
C LEU A 249 8.53 8.70 -4.36
N VAL A 250 8.65 7.65 -3.53
CA VAL A 250 8.03 6.33 -3.83
C VAL A 250 6.53 6.47 -4.04
N LEU A 251 5.82 7.20 -3.17
CA LEU A 251 4.38 7.43 -3.32
C LEU A 251 4.07 8.26 -4.59
N GLU A 252 4.90 9.24 -4.93
CA GLU A 252 4.77 10.06 -6.14
C GLU A 252 4.89 9.23 -7.42
N GLN A 253 5.81 8.27 -7.46
CA GLN A 253 5.90 7.33 -8.59
C GLN A 253 4.64 6.47 -8.75
N MET A 254 3.84 6.32 -7.69
CA MET A 254 2.57 5.59 -7.71
C MET A 254 1.36 6.48 -8.07
N THR A 255 1.57 7.73 -8.48
CA THR A 255 0.47 8.60 -8.96
C THR A 255 -0.13 8.05 -10.25
N GLY A 256 -1.47 7.98 -10.33
CA GLY A 256 -2.17 7.41 -11.50
C GLY A 256 -2.36 5.88 -11.49
N PHE A 257 -1.96 5.22 -10.41
CA PHE A 257 -2.15 3.79 -10.16
C PHE A 257 -3.62 3.32 -10.32
N ASP A 258 -3.85 2.28 -11.13
CA ASP A 258 -5.09 1.49 -11.15
C ASP A 258 -4.84 0.09 -10.55
N PRO A 259 -5.31 -0.20 -9.33
CA PRO A 259 -5.09 -1.47 -8.64
C PRO A 259 -5.72 -2.68 -9.31
N LYS A 260 -6.63 -2.51 -10.27
CA LYS A 260 -7.08 -3.64 -11.10
C LYS A 260 -6.00 -4.06 -12.08
N MET A 261 -5.14 -3.12 -12.49
CA MET A 261 -4.04 -3.33 -13.41
C MET A 261 -2.70 -3.50 -12.69
N THR A 262 -2.59 -3.01 -11.45
CA THR A 262 -1.34 -3.06 -10.71
C THR A 262 -1.17 -4.34 -9.89
N HIS A 263 0.05 -4.87 -9.94
CA HIS A 263 0.42 -6.12 -9.30
C HIS A 263 0.34 -6.07 -7.75
N PRO A 264 -0.08 -7.17 -7.08
CA PRO A 264 -0.15 -7.25 -5.61
C PRO A 264 1.14 -6.89 -4.87
N LYS A 265 2.32 -7.11 -5.47
CA LYS A 265 3.60 -6.78 -4.84
C LYS A 265 3.82 -5.28 -4.72
N ALA A 266 3.48 -4.49 -5.74
CA ALA A 266 3.58 -3.04 -5.68
C ALA A 266 2.60 -2.46 -4.64
N ILE A 267 1.44 -3.10 -4.45
CA ILE A 267 0.50 -2.79 -3.36
C ILE A 267 1.13 -3.06 -1.99
N GLU A 268 1.83 -4.18 -1.82
CA GLU A 268 2.53 -4.51 -0.57
C GLU A 268 3.65 -3.52 -0.27
N ASP A 269 4.48 -3.20 -1.27
CA ASP A 269 5.57 -2.24 -1.18
C ASP A 269 5.03 -0.83 -0.85
N TYR A 270 3.88 -0.45 -1.41
CA TYR A 270 3.18 0.79 -1.08
C TYR A 270 2.71 0.82 0.39
N ASN A 271 2.05 -0.24 0.85
CA ASN A 271 1.61 -0.33 2.25
C ASN A 271 2.81 -0.27 3.21
N LEU A 272 3.90 -0.96 2.88
CA LEU A 272 5.16 -0.88 3.63
C LEU A 272 5.71 0.55 3.67
N THR A 273 5.66 1.27 2.54
CA THR A 273 6.08 2.67 2.43
C THR A 273 5.29 3.57 3.38
N LEU A 274 3.96 3.43 3.41
CA LEU A 274 3.10 4.19 4.32
C LEU A 274 3.43 3.91 5.79
N GLY A 275 3.68 2.65 6.15
CA GLY A 275 4.10 2.29 7.51
C GLY A 275 5.44 2.87 7.91
N LYS A 276 6.42 2.85 7.00
CA LYS A 276 7.73 3.47 7.23
C LYS A 276 7.63 4.99 7.37
N LEU A 277 6.81 5.63 6.54
CA LEU A 277 6.56 7.08 6.61
C LEU A 277 5.88 7.49 7.93
N SER A 278 4.85 6.75 8.35
CA SER A 278 4.24 6.89 9.67
C SER A 278 5.27 6.77 10.80
N SER A 279 6.15 5.76 10.73
CA SER A 279 7.20 5.55 11.74
C SER A 279 8.19 6.72 11.80
N CYS A 280 8.58 7.29 10.66
CA CYS A 280 9.40 8.50 10.60
C CYS A 280 8.71 9.65 11.36
N PHE A 281 7.46 9.94 11.01
CA PHE A 281 6.69 11.03 11.59
C PHE A 281 6.51 10.85 13.10
N ASN A 282 6.09 9.67 13.56
CA ASN A 282 5.96 9.36 14.98
C ASN A 282 7.28 9.50 15.74
N THR A 283 8.41 9.09 15.14
CA THR A 283 9.72 9.22 15.76
C THR A 283 10.12 10.69 15.91
N LEU A 284 9.88 11.52 14.88
CA LEU A 284 10.18 12.95 14.92
C LEU A 284 9.25 13.73 15.86
N LEU A 285 7.99 13.35 15.98
CA LEU A 285 7.04 14.02 16.89
C LEU A 285 7.36 13.79 18.38
N ARG A 286 8.02 12.66 18.71
CA ARG A 286 8.52 12.38 20.07
C ARG A 286 9.74 13.20 20.45
N GLU A 287 10.41 13.83 19.48
CA GLU A 287 11.52 14.74 19.77
C GLU A 287 11.01 16.05 20.39
N PRO A 288 11.78 16.68 21.29
CA PRO A 288 11.41 17.97 21.87
C PRO A 288 11.04 19.01 20.81
N LEU A 289 10.12 19.92 21.12
CA LEU A 289 9.70 20.99 20.20
C LEU A 289 10.87 21.85 19.69
N THR A 290 11.93 21.97 20.49
CA THR A 290 13.14 22.73 20.17
C THR A 290 14.19 21.91 19.38
N SER A 291 13.89 20.65 19.05
CA SER A 291 14.85 19.79 18.33
C SER A 291 14.90 20.16 16.85
N PRO A 292 16.08 20.44 16.28
CA PRO A 292 16.22 20.76 14.84
C PRO A 292 15.78 19.61 13.93
N LYS A 293 15.68 18.38 14.46
CA LYS A 293 15.10 17.25 13.72
C LYS A 293 13.60 17.42 13.47
N ARG A 294 12.89 18.09 14.38
CA ARG A 294 11.43 18.32 14.29
C ARG A 294 11.08 19.44 13.34
N GLU A 295 11.93 20.47 13.22
CA GLU A 295 11.76 21.56 12.25
C GLU A 295 11.72 21.07 10.79
N LYS A 296 12.33 19.91 10.51
CA LYS A 296 12.34 19.30 9.18
C LYS A 296 11.05 18.57 8.82
N LEU A 297 10.13 18.38 9.77
CA LEU A 297 8.80 17.84 9.50
C LEU A 297 7.88 18.99 9.07
N THR A 298 7.65 19.14 7.77
CA THR A 298 6.79 20.21 7.27
C THR A 298 5.32 19.75 7.17
N PRO A 299 4.35 20.66 7.39
CA PRO A 299 2.93 20.39 7.09
C PRO A 299 2.70 19.83 5.68
N ALA A 300 3.46 20.30 4.70
CA ALA A 300 3.38 19.83 3.31
C ALA A 300 3.67 18.32 3.18
N ASN A 301 4.64 17.77 3.93
CA ASN A 301 4.93 16.34 3.92
C ASN A 301 3.71 15.51 4.41
N ILE A 302 2.98 16.03 5.41
CA ILE A 302 1.81 15.36 6.00
C ILE A 302 0.60 15.45 5.06
N VAL A 303 0.34 16.64 4.50
CA VAL A 303 -0.72 16.83 3.50
C VAL A 303 -0.50 15.89 2.32
N MET A 304 0.73 15.78 1.83
CA MET A 304 1.09 14.88 0.75
C MET A 304 0.88 13.41 1.11
N ALA A 305 1.33 12.96 2.29
CA ALA A 305 1.10 11.60 2.76
C ALA A 305 -0.40 11.25 2.82
N ILE A 306 -1.21 12.17 3.34
CA ILE A 306 -2.66 11.98 3.46
C ILE A 306 -3.33 11.99 2.10
N LYS A 307 -2.94 12.89 1.20
CA LYS A 307 -3.39 12.87 -0.21
C LYS A 307 -3.16 11.49 -0.83
N PHE A 308 -2.00 10.87 -0.61
CA PHE A 308 -1.72 9.52 -1.08
C PHE A 308 -2.62 8.47 -0.43
N CYS A 309 -2.78 8.49 0.90
CA CYS A 309 -3.72 7.60 1.60
C CYS A 309 -5.15 7.73 1.02
N THR A 310 -5.62 8.95 0.77
CA THR A 310 -6.99 9.20 0.28
C THR A 310 -7.19 8.78 -1.18
N THR A 311 -6.16 8.92 -2.01
CA THR A 311 -6.20 8.49 -3.41
C THR A 311 -6.33 6.97 -3.50
N ILE A 312 -5.59 6.24 -2.67
CA ILE A 312 -5.54 4.77 -2.76
C ILE A 312 -6.67 4.09 -1.98
N ALA A 313 -7.17 4.72 -0.91
CA ALA A 313 -8.30 4.21 -0.13
C ALA A 313 -9.50 3.79 -0.99
N LYS A 314 -9.78 4.57 -2.06
CA LYS A 314 -10.88 4.33 -3.02
C LYS A 314 -10.85 2.96 -3.69
N PHE A 315 -9.70 2.29 -3.63
CA PHE A 315 -9.43 1.14 -4.44
C PHE A 315 -9.24 -0.16 -3.67
N PHE A 316 -8.96 -0.11 -2.36
CA PHE A 316 -8.80 -1.31 -1.57
C PHE A 316 -10.17 -1.85 -1.14
N PRO A 317 -10.59 -3.04 -1.58
CA PRO A 317 -11.83 -3.63 -1.09
C PRO A 317 -11.64 -4.20 0.33
N LYS A 318 -12.67 -4.00 1.16
CA LYS A 318 -12.98 -4.63 2.46
C LYS A 318 -11.93 -5.63 2.99
N PRO A 319 -11.39 -5.44 4.22
CA PRO A 319 -10.52 -6.43 4.84
C PRO A 319 -11.23 -7.78 4.89
N LYS A 320 -10.66 -8.79 4.21
CA LYS A 320 -11.14 -10.18 4.30
C LYS A 320 -10.99 -10.61 5.76
N LYS A 321 -12.04 -11.25 6.30
CA LYS A 321 -12.12 -11.72 7.69
C LYS A 321 -10.81 -12.42 8.12
N ASN A 322 -10.46 -12.19 9.38
CA ASN A 322 -9.36 -12.77 10.16
C ASN A 322 -7.99 -12.08 10.02
N TYR A 323 -7.94 -10.83 10.45
CA TYR A 323 -6.76 -10.37 11.19
C TYR A 323 -7.15 -10.25 12.65
N SER A 324 -6.59 -11.12 13.50
CA SER A 324 -6.50 -10.76 14.92
C SER A 324 -5.68 -9.48 14.96
N ILE A 325 -6.19 -8.45 15.62
CA ILE A 325 -5.46 -7.21 15.82
C ILE A 325 -4.36 -7.53 16.84
N SER A 326 -3.27 -8.13 16.37
CA SER A 326 -1.98 -7.99 17.02
C SER A 326 -1.49 -6.58 16.67
N TRP A 327 -0.96 -5.87 17.65
CA TRP A 327 -0.39 -4.53 17.47
C TRP A 327 0.95 -4.62 16.73
N ASN A 328 0.91 -5.11 15.49
CA ASN A 328 1.99 -5.02 14.52
C ASN A 328 1.45 -4.31 13.29
N HIS A 329 2.02 -3.14 12.98
CA HIS A 329 1.62 -2.16 11.97
C HIS A 329 1.70 -2.69 10.52
N SER A 330 0.87 -3.67 10.14
CA SER A 330 0.88 -4.26 8.78
C SER A 330 -0.41 -4.01 7.99
N SER A 331 -1.37 -3.25 8.52
CA SER A 331 -2.63 -2.95 7.83
C SER A 331 -2.74 -1.48 7.47
N PHE A 332 -3.38 -1.20 6.32
CA PHE A 332 -3.68 0.16 5.86
C PHE A 332 -4.43 0.98 6.90
N VAL A 333 -5.39 0.35 7.61
CA VAL A 333 -6.12 1.00 8.71
C VAL A 333 -5.14 1.42 9.81
N GLY A 334 -4.17 0.56 10.18
CA GLY A 334 -3.07 0.86 11.09
C GLY A 334 -2.34 2.16 10.74
N HIS A 335 -1.96 2.32 9.48
CA HIS A 335 -1.28 3.54 9.02
C HIS A 335 -2.16 4.78 9.10
N ILE A 336 -3.47 4.64 8.84
CA ILE A 336 -4.41 5.74 9.05
C ILE A 336 -4.39 6.19 10.51
N TYR A 337 -4.46 5.29 11.49
CA TYR A 337 -4.37 5.66 12.91
C TYR A 337 -3.12 6.48 13.21
N ASP A 338 -1.97 6.03 12.69
CA ASP A 338 -0.72 6.74 12.91
C ASP A 338 -0.78 8.16 12.34
N PHE A 339 -1.30 8.31 11.11
CA PHE A 339 -1.53 9.63 10.52
C PHE A 339 -2.53 10.47 11.31
N LEU A 340 -3.55 9.88 11.93
CA LEU A 340 -4.45 10.64 12.81
C LEU A 340 -3.73 11.21 14.04
N ILE A 341 -2.82 10.44 14.65
CA ILE A 341 -2.02 10.93 15.78
C ILE A 341 -1.14 12.10 15.31
N ILE A 342 -0.48 11.93 14.16
CA ILE A 342 0.37 12.97 13.56
C ILE A 342 -0.43 14.23 13.23
N LEU A 343 -1.65 14.06 12.71
CA LEU A 343 -2.53 15.17 12.39
C LEU A 343 -2.81 16.03 13.60
N VAL A 344 -3.01 15.45 14.77
CA VAL A 344 -3.33 16.21 15.99
C VAL A 344 -2.18 17.11 16.39
N ASP A 345 -0.97 16.58 16.34
CA ASP A 345 0.20 17.32 16.80
C ASP A 345 0.52 18.48 15.85
N VAL A 346 0.24 18.31 14.55
CA VAL A 346 0.66 19.27 13.52
C VAL A 346 -0.48 20.19 13.07
N TYR A 347 -1.74 19.72 13.05
CA TYR A 347 -2.89 20.48 12.55
C TYR A 347 -3.01 21.86 13.20
N PRO A 348 -2.90 22.04 14.54
CA PRO A 348 -2.97 23.38 15.14
C PRO A 348 -1.93 24.36 14.58
N GLN A 349 -0.75 23.84 14.23
CA GLN A 349 0.42 24.60 13.75
C GLN A 349 0.37 24.88 12.24
N MET A 350 -0.54 24.24 11.50
CA MET A 350 -0.68 24.45 10.07
C MET A 350 -1.29 25.82 9.75
N ASN A 351 -0.84 26.42 8.65
CA ASN A 351 -1.47 27.61 8.09
C ASN A 351 -2.86 27.27 7.53
N SER A 352 -3.66 28.31 7.24
CA SER A 352 -5.04 28.15 6.78
C SER A 352 -5.16 27.43 5.43
N GLN A 353 -4.18 27.58 4.55
CA GLN A 353 -4.16 26.93 3.24
C GLN A 353 -3.93 25.42 3.36
N ASP A 354 -2.92 25.00 4.13
CA ASP A 354 -2.60 23.59 4.35
C ASP A 354 -3.74 22.88 5.09
N LYS A 355 -4.36 23.55 6.08
CA LYS A 355 -5.57 23.04 6.74
C LYS A 355 -6.69 22.78 5.74
N LYS A 356 -6.96 23.73 4.84
CA LYS A 356 -8.00 23.59 3.83
C LYS A 356 -7.73 22.43 2.87
N GLN A 357 -6.50 22.31 2.37
CA GLN A 357 -6.11 21.20 1.49
C GLN A 357 -6.24 19.85 2.20
N LEU A 358 -5.80 19.79 3.45
CA LEU A 358 -5.92 18.59 4.27
C LEU A 358 -7.37 18.18 4.49
N GLU A 359 -8.23 19.12 4.88
CA GLU A 359 -9.66 18.89 5.10
C GLU A 359 -10.37 18.41 3.83
N GLU A 360 -10.01 18.95 2.67
CA GLU A 360 -10.52 18.50 1.37
C GLU A 360 -10.18 17.02 1.14
N HIS A 361 -8.93 16.63 1.35
CA HIS A 361 -8.50 15.24 1.20
C HIS A 361 -9.20 14.30 2.19
N ILE A 362 -9.30 14.68 3.47
CA ILE A 362 -10.01 13.88 4.49
C ILE A 362 -11.50 13.74 4.13
N SER A 363 -12.14 14.80 3.65
CA SER A 363 -13.55 14.78 3.21
C SER A 363 -13.75 13.82 2.03
N ILE A 364 -12.84 13.86 1.05
CA ILE A 364 -12.84 12.90 -0.08
C ILE A 364 -12.72 11.47 0.45
N TYR A 365 -11.84 11.22 1.42
CA TYR A 365 -11.70 9.90 2.03
C TYR A 365 -13.02 9.46 2.69
N ILE A 366 -13.60 10.29 3.55
CA ILE A 366 -14.87 10.00 4.25
C ILE A 366 -15.96 9.64 3.24
N ASN A 367 -16.15 10.45 2.21
CA ASN A 367 -17.20 10.25 1.20
C ASN A 367 -16.94 9.04 0.29
N SER A 368 -15.68 8.71 0.02
CA SER A 368 -15.33 7.58 -0.86
C SER A 368 -15.36 6.22 -0.15
N ASN A 369 -15.20 6.20 1.18
CA ASN A 369 -15.07 4.98 1.98
C ASN A 369 -16.33 4.56 2.76
N GLU A 370 -17.52 5.10 2.44
CA GLU A 370 -18.79 4.60 3.03
C GLU A 370 -19.02 3.09 2.80
N LYS A 371 -18.32 2.48 1.82
CA LYS A 371 -18.41 1.04 1.50
C LYS A 371 -17.48 0.16 2.32
N ASP A 372 -16.49 0.75 3.00
CA ASP A 372 -15.61 0.06 3.93
C ASP A 372 -16.21 0.08 5.32
N LYS A 373 -16.26 -1.09 5.96
CA LYS A 373 -16.99 -1.21 7.22
C LYS A 373 -16.32 -0.41 8.35
N SER A 374 -14.97 -0.35 8.43
CA SER A 374 -14.30 0.42 9.50
C SER A 374 -13.93 1.84 9.06
N THR A 375 -14.67 2.84 9.56
CA THR A 375 -14.45 4.28 9.30
C THR A 375 -13.35 4.91 10.17
N LEU A 376 -12.94 6.16 9.85
CA LEU A 376 -12.01 6.98 10.66
C LEU A 376 -12.47 7.11 12.12
N LEU A 377 -13.79 7.13 12.38
CA LEU A 377 -14.33 7.19 13.74
C LEU A 377 -14.07 5.89 14.50
N HIS A 378 -14.26 4.72 13.87
CA HIS A 378 -13.87 3.45 14.50
C HIS A 378 -12.37 3.41 14.79
N ALA A 379 -11.57 4.04 13.91
CA ALA A 379 -10.15 4.20 14.17
C ALA A 379 -9.89 5.07 15.40
N ALA A 380 -10.38 6.31 15.41
CA ALA A 380 -10.22 7.20 16.55
C ALA A 380 -10.63 6.57 17.90
N ILE A 381 -11.71 5.78 17.92
CA ILE A 381 -12.19 5.10 19.14
C ILE A 381 -11.38 3.86 19.54
N ARG A 382 -10.81 3.09 18.59
CA ARG A 382 -9.98 1.93 18.93
C ARG A 382 -8.62 2.33 19.52
N SER A 383 -8.15 3.55 19.28
CA SER A 383 -6.91 4.11 19.87
C SER A 383 -6.86 3.96 21.41
N TYR A 384 -5.66 3.77 21.96
CA TYR A 384 -5.46 3.74 23.42
C TYR A 384 -5.81 5.06 24.10
N GLN A 385 -5.57 6.18 23.41
CA GLN A 385 -5.95 7.52 23.86
C GLN A 385 -6.91 8.13 22.86
N PHE A 386 -8.04 8.66 23.34
CA PHE A 386 -8.96 9.37 22.44
C PHE A 386 -8.38 10.71 22.04
N ASN A 387 -8.68 11.08 20.81
CA ASN A 387 -8.38 12.39 20.30
C ASN A 387 -9.65 13.15 19.95
N LEU A 388 -10.08 14.03 20.85
CA LEU A 388 -11.34 14.75 20.69
C LEU A 388 -11.32 15.70 19.48
N GLU A 389 -10.19 16.36 19.20
CA GLU A 389 -10.07 17.30 18.07
C GLU A 389 -10.20 16.59 16.73
N SER A 390 -9.55 15.43 16.56
CA SER A 390 -9.69 14.60 15.37
C SER A 390 -11.11 14.06 15.21
N ILE A 391 -11.74 13.60 16.30
CA ILE A 391 -13.11 13.11 16.27
C ILE A 391 -14.06 14.23 15.83
N ASN A 392 -13.93 15.43 16.40
CA ASN A 392 -14.68 16.61 16.01
C ASN A 392 -14.42 17.00 14.55
N LEU A 393 -13.17 16.93 14.09
CA LEU A 393 -12.80 17.19 12.70
C LEU A 393 -13.53 16.22 11.76
N PHE A 394 -13.46 14.91 11.99
CA PHE A 394 -14.11 13.93 11.11
C PHE A 394 -15.62 14.10 11.08
N LEU A 395 -16.25 14.35 12.24
CA LEU A 395 -17.70 14.60 12.31
C LEU A 395 -18.09 15.87 11.55
N ARG A 396 -17.32 16.96 11.72
CA ARG A 396 -17.52 18.22 10.98
C ARG A 396 -17.38 18.04 9.47
N LEU A 397 -16.49 17.14 9.04
CA LEU A 397 -16.28 16.80 7.63
C LEU A 397 -17.29 15.75 7.11
N GLY A 398 -18.32 15.39 7.90
CA GLY A 398 -19.43 14.55 7.47
C GLY A 398 -19.27 13.05 7.73
N ALA A 399 -18.34 12.63 8.60
CA ALA A 399 -18.24 11.21 8.96
C ALA A 399 -19.52 10.73 9.67
N ASP A 400 -20.15 9.68 9.12
CA ASP A 400 -21.35 9.08 9.72
C ASP A 400 -21.04 8.41 11.07
N PRO A 401 -21.60 8.89 12.20
CA PRO A 401 -21.40 8.26 13.52
C PRO A 401 -22.10 6.90 13.65
N ASN A 402 -22.99 6.56 12.72
CA ASN A 402 -23.74 5.31 12.68
C ASN A 402 -23.17 4.27 11.72
N ALA A 403 -22.11 4.60 11.00
CA ALA A 403 -21.41 3.63 10.17
C ALA A 403 -20.98 2.42 11.00
N THR A 404 -21.08 1.22 10.44
CA THR A 404 -20.80 -0.03 11.17
C THR A 404 -19.55 -0.73 10.66
N ASP A 405 -18.68 -1.15 11.59
CA ASP A 405 -17.48 -1.96 11.34
C ASP A 405 -17.74 -3.36 10.75
N MET A 406 -16.66 -4.11 10.52
CA MET A 406 -16.74 -5.45 9.92
C MET A 406 -17.58 -6.44 10.73
N TYR A 407 -17.80 -6.15 12.01
CA TYR A 407 -18.62 -6.89 12.96
C TYR A 407 -20.00 -6.28 13.14
N GLY A 408 -20.38 -5.26 12.36
CA GLY A 408 -21.66 -4.57 12.48
C GLY A 408 -21.74 -3.68 13.73
N LYS A 409 -20.61 -3.28 14.31
CA LYS A 409 -20.54 -2.39 15.47
C LYS A 409 -20.28 -0.96 15.01
N THR A 410 -21.06 0.00 15.51
CA THR A 410 -20.74 1.43 15.33
C THR A 410 -19.57 1.88 16.21
N ALA A 411 -19.04 3.08 15.97
CA ALA A 411 -18.03 3.68 16.84
C ALA A 411 -18.49 3.72 18.32
N LEU A 412 -19.77 4.02 18.58
CA LEU A 412 -20.36 4.00 19.93
C LEU A 412 -20.38 2.60 20.57
N HIS A 413 -20.61 1.54 19.79
CA HIS A 413 -20.55 0.17 20.32
C HIS A 413 -19.13 -0.18 20.81
N ILE A 414 -18.12 0.17 20.02
CA ILE A 414 -16.73 -0.04 20.39
C ILE A 414 -16.39 0.80 21.62
N LEU A 415 -16.77 2.08 21.60
CA LEU A 415 -16.54 2.98 22.72
C LEU A 415 -17.12 2.38 24.00
N ALA A 416 -18.41 2.06 24.03
CA ALA A 416 -19.09 1.45 25.18
C ALA A 416 -18.39 0.18 25.68
N SER A 417 -17.87 -0.67 24.78
CA SER A 417 -17.11 -1.86 25.14
C SER A 417 -15.71 -1.58 25.72
N LYS A 418 -15.19 -0.36 25.58
CA LYS A 418 -13.94 0.08 26.20
C LYS A 418 -14.17 0.82 27.52
N TRP A 419 -15.42 1.10 27.88
CA TRP A 419 -15.71 1.78 29.14
C TRP A 419 -15.16 0.98 30.31
N ASN A 420 -14.39 1.68 31.14
CA ASN A 420 -13.76 1.14 32.32
C ASN A 420 -14.36 1.80 33.56
N TRP A 421 -15.14 1.03 34.33
CA TRP A 421 -15.76 1.50 35.57
C TRP A 421 -14.77 1.70 36.73
N TYR A 422 -13.50 1.35 36.54
CA TYR A 422 -12.41 1.61 37.48
C TYR A 422 -11.77 3.01 37.27
N ASP A 423 -11.99 3.67 36.13
CA ASP A 423 -11.44 4.99 35.77
C ASP A 423 -12.56 6.01 35.47
N THR A 424 -13.46 6.19 36.43
CA THR A 424 -14.73 6.92 36.26
C THR A 424 -14.60 8.44 36.26
N LYS A 425 -13.38 8.99 36.41
CA LYS A 425 -13.09 10.43 36.30
C LYS A 425 -12.59 10.82 34.90
N ASN A 426 -12.65 9.91 33.94
CA ASN A 426 -12.18 10.17 32.58
C ASN A 426 -13.19 11.05 31.82
N GLU A 427 -13.16 12.35 32.11
CA GLU A 427 -13.96 13.39 31.45
C GLU A 427 -13.80 13.35 29.93
N LEU A 428 -12.60 13.05 29.44
CA LEU A 428 -12.33 12.93 28.01
C LEU A 428 -13.14 11.80 27.37
N TYR A 429 -13.26 10.64 28.03
CA TYR A 429 -14.11 9.56 27.52
C TYR A 429 -15.56 10.05 27.40
N VAL A 430 -16.09 10.68 28.46
CA VAL A 430 -17.47 11.15 28.48
C VAL A 430 -17.71 12.19 27.38
N GLN A 431 -16.79 13.13 27.21
CA GLN A 431 -16.82 14.12 26.13
C GLN A 431 -16.84 13.47 24.76
N VAL A 432 -16.02 12.45 24.53
CA VAL A 432 -16.00 11.70 23.26
C VAL A 432 -17.31 10.95 23.04
N PHE A 433 -17.85 10.32 24.08
CA PHE A 433 -19.15 9.65 24.00
C PHE A 433 -20.26 10.64 23.68
N GLN A 434 -20.28 11.78 24.39
CA GLN A 434 -21.26 12.84 24.18
C GLN A 434 -21.15 13.43 22.77
N THR A 435 -19.94 13.72 22.31
CA THR A 435 -19.68 14.21 20.94
C THR A 435 -20.26 13.28 19.87
N LEU A 436 -20.10 11.97 20.02
CA LEU A 436 -20.68 11.01 19.06
C LEU A 436 -22.22 10.96 19.13
N VAL A 437 -22.82 11.10 20.32
CA VAL A 437 -24.28 11.14 20.49
C VAL A 437 -24.84 12.45 19.91
N ASP A 438 -24.22 13.58 20.20
CA ASP A 438 -24.60 14.90 19.73
C ASP A 438 -24.51 15.00 18.19
N ALA A 439 -23.56 14.28 17.59
CA ALA A 439 -23.45 14.14 16.14
C ALA A 439 -24.52 13.21 15.51
N GLY A 440 -25.42 12.62 16.31
CA GLY A 440 -26.49 11.74 15.84
C GLY A 440 -26.19 10.24 15.96
N GLY A 441 -25.19 9.86 16.76
CA GLY A 441 -24.86 8.47 17.03
C GLY A 441 -25.97 7.72 17.78
N HIS A 442 -26.43 6.63 17.20
CA HIS A 442 -27.64 5.93 17.63
C HIS A 442 -27.35 4.89 18.72
N LEU A 443 -27.95 5.08 19.89
CA LEU A 443 -27.71 4.24 21.08
C LEU A 443 -28.38 2.87 21.04
N TYR A 444 -29.41 2.73 20.20
CA TYR A 444 -30.27 1.54 20.13
C TYR A 444 -30.10 0.74 18.84
N MET A 445 -29.16 1.13 17.97
CA MET A 445 -28.81 0.30 16.83
C MET A 445 -28.23 -1.02 17.34
N ALA A 446 -28.67 -2.16 16.80
CA ALA A 446 -28.21 -3.47 17.26
C ALA A 446 -27.17 -4.07 16.32
N THR A 447 -26.11 -4.64 16.89
CA THR A 447 -25.15 -5.48 16.17
C THR A 447 -25.83 -6.77 15.65
N PRO A 448 -25.18 -7.55 14.77
CA PRO A 448 -25.69 -8.85 14.34
C PRO A 448 -25.98 -9.83 15.49
N GLU A 449 -25.27 -9.68 16.61
CA GLU A 449 -25.50 -10.45 17.85
C GLU A 449 -26.65 -9.90 18.71
N GLY A 450 -27.31 -8.82 18.29
CA GLY A 450 -28.42 -8.19 18.99
C GLY A 450 -28.01 -7.25 20.13
N LYS A 451 -26.71 -6.95 20.29
CA LYS A 451 -26.23 -6.02 21.32
C LYS A 451 -26.42 -4.58 20.84
N THR A 452 -27.02 -3.73 21.67
CA THR A 452 -27.07 -2.27 21.52
C THR A 452 -26.01 -1.59 22.39
N VAL A 453 -25.67 -0.33 22.10
CA VAL A 453 -24.76 0.49 22.93
C VAL A 453 -25.23 0.48 24.40
N VAL A 454 -26.51 0.74 24.64
CA VAL A 454 -27.08 0.75 25.99
C VAL A 454 -26.97 -0.61 26.68
N SER A 455 -27.24 -1.71 25.95
CA SER A 455 -27.11 -3.05 26.54
C SER A 455 -25.67 -3.40 26.92
N ILE A 456 -24.69 -2.95 26.14
CA ILE A 456 -23.25 -3.14 26.45
C ILE A 456 -22.88 -2.36 27.70
N LEU A 457 -23.34 -1.11 27.84
CA LEU A 457 -23.10 -0.30 29.03
C LEU A 457 -23.72 -0.92 30.29
N LYS A 458 -24.94 -1.46 30.20
CA LYS A 458 -25.61 -2.18 31.31
C LYS A 458 -24.84 -3.43 31.73
N GLU A 459 -24.49 -4.28 30.76
CA GLU A 459 -23.67 -5.49 30.98
C GLU A 459 -22.34 -5.14 31.66
N ARG A 460 -21.69 -4.04 31.25
CA ARG A 460 -20.44 -3.58 31.86
C ARG A 460 -20.61 -3.07 33.28
N ARG A 461 -21.69 -2.35 33.57
CA ARG A 461 -22.04 -1.88 34.92
C ARG A 461 -22.26 -3.06 35.87
N GLU A 462 -23.05 -4.05 35.44
CA GLU A 462 -23.37 -5.24 36.23
C GLU A 462 -22.13 -6.06 36.56
N ASN A 463 -21.20 -6.21 35.61
CA ASN A 463 -19.92 -6.89 35.81
C ASN A 463 -18.94 -6.11 36.71
N SER A 464 -19.20 -4.84 37.02
CA SER A 464 -18.31 -3.95 37.77
C SER A 464 -18.75 -3.76 39.23
N SER A 465 -19.31 -4.82 39.84
CA SER A 465 -20.07 -4.90 41.11
C SER A 465 -19.50 -4.24 42.39
N HIS A 466 -18.40 -3.49 42.31
CA HIS A 466 -17.72 -2.85 43.44
C HIS A 466 -17.68 -1.31 43.42
N TYR A 467 -18.31 -0.61 42.47
CA TYR A 467 -18.24 0.87 42.38
C TYR A 467 -19.61 1.55 42.31
N SER A 468 -19.81 2.57 43.16
CA SER A 468 -21.09 3.30 43.26
C SER A 468 -21.15 4.54 42.36
N TYR A 469 -20.03 5.02 41.81
CA TYR A 469 -20.00 6.24 41.01
C TYR A 469 -20.22 5.92 39.53
N CYS A 470 -21.23 6.55 38.95
CA CYS A 470 -21.49 6.57 37.52
C CYS A 470 -21.59 8.03 37.10
N HIS A 471 -20.94 8.39 36.00
CA HIS A 471 -20.97 9.75 35.51
C HIS A 471 -22.42 10.18 35.19
N PRO A 472 -22.90 11.36 35.64
CA PRO A 472 -24.30 11.76 35.50
C PRO A 472 -24.85 11.66 34.08
N TYR A 473 -24.05 12.03 33.08
CA TYR A 473 -24.40 11.88 31.67
C TYR A 473 -24.68 10.43 31.27
N LEU A 474 -23.87 9.47 31.71
CA LEU A 474 -24.09 8.05 31.40
C LEU A 474 -25.26 7.48 32.19
N GLU A 475 -25.48 7.91 33.44
CA GLU A 475 -26.71 7.55 34.16
C GLU A 475 -27.96 8.02 33.41
N SER A 476 -27.93 9.24 32.85
CA SER A 476 -29.05 9.75 32.06
C SER A 476 -29.34 8.85 30.85
N ILE A 477 -28.32 8.34 30.17
CA ILE A 477 -28.47 7.42 29.04
C ILE A 477 -28.99 6.04 29.48
N LEU A 478 -28.49 5.51 30.60
CA LEU A 478 -28.89 4.19 31.10
C LEU A 478 -30.35 4.15 31.59
N THR A 479 -30.83 5.29 32.09
CA THR A 479 -32.21 5.50 32.58
C THR A 479 -33.16 6.01 31.49
N ALA A 480 -32.64 6.50 30.36
CA ALA A 480 -33.44 6.98 29.24
C ALA A 480 -34.33 5.87 28.65
N VAL A 481 -35.58 6.24 28.37
CA VAL A 481 -36.56 5.38 27.67
C VAL A 481 -36.22 5.39 26.18
N PRO A 482 -36.13 4.22 25.52
CA PRO A 482 -35.84 4.16 24.10
C PRO A 482 -36.93 4.87 23.28
N PRO A 483 -36.58 5.54 22.16
CA PRO A 483 -37.57 6.09 21.25
C PRO A 483 -38.58 5.01 20.81
N LEU A 484 -39.86 5.39 20.67
CA LEU A 484 -40.92 4.46 20.28
C LEU A 484 -40.61 3.72 18.97
N THR A 485 -40.00 4.42 18.01
CA THR A 485 -39.53 3.84 16.74
C THR A 485 -38.56 2.67 16.97
N CYS A 486 -37.60 2.81 17.89
CA CYS A 486 -36.66 1.75 18.27
C CYS A 486 -37.38 0.57 18.95
N LEU A 487 -38.35 0.85 19.82
CA LEU A 487 -39.16 -0.19 20.48
C LEU A 487 -39.97 -0.97 19.44
N CYS A 488 -40.61 -0.29 18.49
CA CYS A 488 -41.37 -0.90 17.41
C CYS A 488 -40.48 -1.82 16.56
N VAL A 489 -39.31 -1.35 16.11
CA VAL A 489 -38.39 -2.19 15.30
C VAL A 489 -37.91 -3.42 16.08
N ARG A 490 -37.66 -3.27 17.39
CA ARG A 490 -37.26 -4.39 18.25
C ARG A 490 -38.36 -5.45 18.36
N VAL A 491 -39.62 -5.04 18.56
CA VAL A 491 -40.78 -5.95 18.63
C VAL A 491 -40.98 -6.68 17.30
N ILE A 492 -40.94 -5.94 16.18
CA ILE A 492 -41.07 -6.52 14.83
C ILE A 492 -40.05 -7.63 14.61
N ARG A 493 -38.78 -7.41 14.99
CA ARG A 493 -37.72 -8.43 14.86
C ARG A 493 -37.87 -9.59 15.82
N GLN A 494 -38.18 -9.33 17.10
CA GLN A 494 -38.34 -10.38 18.11
C GLN A 494 -39.42 -11.38 17.70
N HIS A 495 -40.47 -10.91 17.05
CA HIS A 495 -41.58 -11.73 16.58
C HIS A 495 -41.47 -12.13 15.10
N GLY A 496 -40.37 -11.79 14.42
CA GLY A 496 -40.15 -12.14 13.01
C GLY A 496 -41.23 -11.63 12.06
N ILE A 497 -41.83 -10.47 12.37
CA ILE A 497 -42.93 -9.91 11.59
C ILE A 497 -42.37 -9.48 10.22
N PRO A 498 -42.92 -9.97 9.09
CA PRO A 498 -42.45 -9.61 7.75
C PRO A 498 -42.84 -8.15 7.43
N PHE A 499 -41.93 -7.42 6.77
CA PHE A 499 -42.12 -6.01 6.42
C PHE A 499 -41.58 -5.64 5.02
N ASN A 500 -41.39 -6.65 4.16
CA ASN A 500 -40.89 -6.48 2.79
C ASN A 500 -42.00 -5.98 1.84
N GLU A 501 -41.63 -5.68 0.59
CA GLU A 501 -42.42 -4.97 -0.45
C GLU A 501 -43.89 -5.39 -0.62
N ASP A 502 -44.28 -6.61 -0.25
CA ASP A 502 -45.66 -7.09 -0.27
C ASP A 502 -46.56 -6.46 0.83
N TYR A 503 -45.98 -5.86 1.86
CA TYR A 503 -46.68 -5.19 2.96
C TYR A 503 -46.54 -3.67 2.82
N GLN A 504 -47.67 -2.97 2.86
CA GLN A 504 -47.84 -1.51 2.61
C GLN A 504 -47.15 -0.58 3.65
N LEU A 505 -45.90 -0.85 4.02
CA LEU A 505 -45.09 0.08 4.80
C LEU A 505 -44.53 1.16 3.88
N PRO A 506 -44.63 2.45 4.24
CA PRO A 506 -43.94 3.53 3.56
C PRO A 506 -42.45 3.24 3.37
N SER A 507 -41.90 3.52 2.20
CA SER A 507 -40.49 3.27 1.85
C SER A 507 -39.49 3.92 2.82
N THR A 508 -39.87 5.03 3.44
CA THR A 508 -39.10 5.70 4.51
C THR A 508 -39.01 4.84 5.78
N LEU A 509 -40.09 4.17 6.19
CA LEU A 509 -40.10 3.25 7.32
C LEU A 509 -39.35 1.95 7.00
N GLN A 510 -39.49 1.42 5.78
CA GLN A 510 -38.70 0.26 5.35
C GLN A 510 -37.20 0.55 5.41
N THR A 511 -36.78 1.73 4.94
CA THR A 511 -35.38 2.17 4.97
C THR A 511 -34.89 2.34 6.42
N LEU A 512 -35.70 2.93 7.31
CA LEU A 512 -35.42 3.01 8.76
C LEU A 512 -35.30 1.62 9.42
N MET A 513 -36.15 0.66 9.03
CA MET A 513 -36.13 -0.70 9.58
C MET A 513 -34.89 -1.49 9.13
N VAL A 514 -34.39 -1.21 7.93
CA VAL A 514 -33.15 -1.77 7.37
C VAL A 514 -31.91 -1.06 7.94
N SER A 515 -31.93 0.26 8.10
CA SER A 515 -30.77 1.05 8.54
C SER A 515 -30.51 0.98 10.04
N LEU A 516 -31.56 0.94 10.87
CA LEU A 516 -31.40 0.94 12.33
C LEU A 516 -30.90 -0.39 12.90
N HIS A 517 -30.99 -1.46 12.12
CA HIS A 517 -30.63 -2.80 12.59
C HIS A 517 -30.15 -3.60 11.36
N SER A 518 -28.86 -3.96 11.28
CA SER A 518 -28.34 -4.69 10.12
C SER A 518 -29.08 -6.04 9.90
N ALA A 519 -29.28 -6.42 8.63
CA ALA A 519 -30.10 -7.55 8.21
C ALA A 519 -29.57 -8.90 8.71
N ARG A 520 -30.38 -9.64 9.47
CA ARG A 520 -30.33 -11.11 9.42
C ARG A 520 -30.76 -11.49 8.01
N GLY A 521 -30.02 -12.39 7.37
CA GLY A 521 -30.38 -12.95 6.08
C GLY A 521 -31.86 -13.35 6.09
N LEU A 522 -32.61 -12.79 5.14
CA LEU A 522 -33.88 -13.36 4.74
C LEU A 522 -33.58 -14.83 4.37
N PRO A 523 -34.34 -15.81 4.89
CA PRO A 523 -34.41 -17.09 4.21
C PRO A 523 -34.86 -16.79 2.78
N SER A 524 -34.13 -17.30 1.80
CA SER A 524 -34.62 -17.43 0.42
C SER A 524 -36.07 -17.94 0.45
N PRO A 525 -36.97 -17.48 -0.44
CA PRO A 525 -38.28 -18.07 -0.58
C PRO A 525 -38.10 -19.52 -1.04
N ALA A 526 -38.01 -20.45 -0.08
CA ALA A 526 -38.15 -21.86 -0.37
C ALA A 526 -39.58 -22.04 -0.88
N ALA A 527 -39.67 -22.44 -2.14
CA ALA A 527 -40.88 -22.87 -2.79
C ALA A 527 -41.71 -23.73 -1.82
N SER A 528 -42.98 -23.37 -1.70
CA SER A 528 -44.02 -24.25 -1.18
C SER A 528 -43.88 -25.65 -1.78
N PRO A 529 -43.82 -26.73 -0.98
CA PRO A 529 -44.37 -27.99 -1.39
C PRO A 529 -45.84 -27.95 -1.00
N CYS A 530 -46.66 -27.72 -2.01
CA CYS A 530 -48.06 -28.10 -2.00
C CYS A 530 -48.14 -29.61 -1.66
N SER A 531 -48.62 -29.97 -0.47
CA SER A 531 -49.12 -31.33 -0.23
C SER A 531 -50.16 -31.39 0.90
N LYS A 532 -51.42 -31.47 0.46
CA LYS A 532 -52.50 -32.31 1.00
C LYS A 532 -52.99 -32.01 2.43
N LEU A 533 -53.87 -31.02 2.53
CA LEU A 533 -55.04 -31.15 3.41
C LEU A 533 -56.03 -32.11 2.74
N THR A 534 -55.96 -33.38 3.10
CA THR A 534 -57.06 -34.32 2.85
C THR A 534 -58.24 -33.96 3.72
N ALA A 535 -59.38 -33.79 3.06
CA ALA A 535 -60.69 -33.69 3.67
C ALA A 535 -60.98 -34.91 4.57
N SER A 536 -61.54 -34.66 5.74
CA SER A 536 -62.55 -35.53 6.34
C SER A 536 -63.66 -34.63 6.86
N ARG A 537 -64.74 -34.58 6.08
CA ARG A 537 -66.09 -34.36 6.58
C ARG A 537 -66.43 -35.54 7.49
N GLU A 538 -66.79 -35.26 8.73
CA GLU A 538 -68.05 -35.65 9.39
C GLU A 538 -68.24 -34.80 10.64
#